data_AF-A0A5C8DX70-F1
#
_entry.id   AF-A0A5C8DX70-F1
#
_cell.length_a   1.000
_cell.length_b   1.000
_cell.length_c   1.000
_cell.angle_alpha   90.00
_cell.angle_beta   90.00
_cell.angle_gamma   90.00
#
_symmetry.space_group_name_H-M   'P 1'
#
loop_
_entity.id
_entity.type
_entity.pdbx_description
1 polymer ?
#
loop_
_entity_poly.entity_id
_entity_poly.type
_entity_poly.pdbx_seq_one_letter_code
_entity_poly.pdbx_strand_id
1 'polypeptide(L)'
;MSRTFTSDQELIDRLLSNDTEAFEELYRRYWYSLYTYSLKKLHSSNDARQIVKSIFIELWEKRHQWPANFSVSQHLYTSVRRSVVECLNEKLENDDYTELVEKQITEGFSAEALQDARKPVQQRQSAPTASELIRQHTISREEPKNHALNMASMKWLLQMVAAKLD
;
A
#
# COMPACT_ATOMS: atom_id res chain seq x y z
N MET A 1 14.15 7.02 33.12
CA MET A 1 14.74 5.68 32.92
C MET A 1 15.49 5.68 31.61
N SER A 2 16.78 5.34 31.65
CA SER A 2 17.67 5.35 30.49
C SER A 2 17.20 4.31 29.48
N ARG A 3 16.81 4.73 28.26
CA ARG A 3 16.61 3.83 27.13
C ARG A 3 17.98 3.31 26.69
N THR A 4 18.48 2.27 27.34
CA THR A 4 19.60 1.51 26.79
C THR A 4 19.08 0.75 25.59
N PHE A 5 19.62 1.05 24.41
CA PHE A 5 19.31 0.31 23.20
C PHE A 5 19.98 -1.06 23.29
N THR A 6 19.24 -2.06 23.76
CA THR A 6 19.72 -3.45 23.78
C THR A 6 19.66 -4.00 22.35
N SER A 7 20.77 -4.53 21.85
CA SER A 7 20.83 -5.12 20.51
C SER A 7 20.01 -6.41 20.46
N ASP A 8 19.58 -6.81 19.27
CA ASP A 8 18.82 -8.05 19.10
C ASP A 8 19.66 -9.29 19.45
N GLN A 9 20.98 -9.24 19.23
CA GLN A 9 21.88 -10.33 19.63
C GLN A 9 21.93 -10.49 21.15
N GLU A 10 22.07 -9.38 21.88
CA GLU A 10 22.03 -9.39 23.34
C GLU A 10 20.70 -9.93 23.89
N LEU A 11 19.57 -9.58 23.24
CA LEU A 11 18.26 -10.12 23.62
C LEU A 11 18.19 -11.63 23.38
N ILE A 12 18.81 -12.16 22.33
CA ILE A 12 18.87 -13.60 22.05
C ILE A 12 19.76 -14.33 23.04
N ASP A 13 20.91 -13.77 23.40
CA ASP A 13 21.82 -14.33 24.41
C ASP A 13 21.14 -14.41 25.79
N ARG A 14 20.37 -13.38 26.15
CA ARG A 14 19.53 -13.41 27.35
C ARG A 14 18.38 -14.41 27.24
N LEU A 15 17.76 -14.54 26.07
CA LEU A 15 16.68 -15.50 25.82
C LEU A 15 17.14 -16.95 26.00
N LEU A 16 18.38 -17.28 25.60
CA LEU A 16 19.02 -18.58 25.84
C LEU A 16 19.15 -18.92 27.33
N SER A 17 19.21 -17.90 28.19
CA SER A 17 19.26 -18.04 29.65
C SER A 17 17.86 -18.07 30.31
N ASN A 18 16.79 -18.26 29.52
CA ASN A 18 15.39 -18.22 29.96
C ASN A 18 14.93 -16.86 30.52
N ASP A 19 15.57 -15.78 30.10
CA ASP A 19 15.17 -14.43 30.49
C ASP A 19 13.84 -14.03 29.83
N THR A 20 12.80 -13.90 30.65
CA THR A 20 11.45 -13.52 30.20
C THR A 20 11.36 -12.04 29.80
N GLU A 21 12.19 -11.18 30.38
CA GLU A 21 12.21 -9.74 30.03
C GLU A 21 12.79 -9.55 28.63
N ALA A 22 13.79 -10.35 28.26
CA ALA A 22 14.33 -10.35 26.90
C ALA A 22 13.28 -10.80 25.87
N PHE A 23 12.48 -11.82 26.19
CA PHE A 23 11.37 -12.24 25.35
C PHE A 23 10.29 -11.17 25.22
N GLU A 24 9.91 -10.51 26.31
CA GLU A 24 8.92 -9.45 26.31
C GLU A 24 9.37 -8.25 25.46
N GLU A 25 10.65 -7.88 25.55
CA GLU A 25 11.21 -6.82 24.73
C GLU A 25 11.24 -7.18 23.24
N LEU A 26 11.60 -8.42 22.88
CA LEU A 26 11.48 -8.92 21.51
C LEU A 26 10.02 -8.90 21.02
N TYR A 27 9.09 -9.34 21.86
CA TYR A 27 7.66 -9.29 21.54
C TYR A 27 7.25 -7.84 21.25
N ARG A 28 7.52 -6.92 22.16
CA ARG A 28 7.19 -5.49 22.06
C ARG A 28 7.74 -4.83 20.78
N ARG A 29 8.94 -5.22 20.35
CA ARG A 29 9.58 -4.69 19.12
C ARG A 29 8.93 -5.21 17.84
N TYR A 30 8.59 -6.49 17.78
CA TYR A 30 8.25 -7.16 16.52
C TYR A 30 6.76 -7.42 16.32
N TRP A 31 5.98 -7.59 17.39
CA TRP A 31 4.57 -8.03 17.31
C TRP A 31 3.73 -7.18 16.36
N TYR A 32 3.82 -5.84 16.47
CA TYR A 32 2.97 -4.92 15.71
C TYR A 32 3.31 -4.94 14.22
N SER A 33 4.60 -5.03 13.88
CA SER A 33 5.07 -5.09 12.49
C SER A 33 4.64 -6.40 11.83
N LEU A 34 4.80 -7.53 12.52
CA LEU A 34 4.36 -8.85 12.02
C LEU A 34 2.84 -8.91 11.90
N TYR A 35 2.11 -8.42 12.90
CA TYR A 35 0.65 -8.38 12.89
C TYR A 35 0.13 -7.54 11.72
N THR A 36 0.68 -6.33 11.52
CA THR A 36 0.27 -5.44 10.43
C THR A 36 0.58 -6.06 9.06
N TYR A 37 1.72 -6.74 8.93
CA TYR A 37 2.07 -7.48 7.71
C TYR A 37 1.05 -8.58 7.41
N SER A 38 0.75 -9.44 8.39
CA SER A 38 -0.23 -10.52 8.24
C SER A 38 -1.64 -10.00 7.97
N LEU A 39 -2.07 -8.95 8.68
CA LEU A 39 -3.39 -8.34 8.51
C LEU A 39 -3.58 -7.79 7.08
N LYS A 40 -2.55 -7.13 6.53
CA LYS A 40 -2.57 -6.61 5.16
C LYS A 40 -2.65 -7.69 4.09
N LYS A 41 -2.28 -8.94 4.40
CA LYS A 41 -2.26 -10.05 3.45
C LYS A 41 -3.45 -10.99 3.58
N LEU A 42 -3.92 -11.20 4.81
CA LEU A 42 -4.99 -12.14 5.10
C LEU A 42 -6.36 -11.47 5.23
N HIS A 43 -6.39 -10.14 5.39
CA HIS A 43 -7.60 -9.36 5.65
C HIS A 43 -8.44 -9.87 6.85
N SER A 44 -7.83 -10.66 7.72
CA SER A 44 -8.45 -11.31 8.87
C SER A 44 -7.62 -11.01 10.10
N SER A 45 -8.21 -10.30 11.06
CA SER A 45 -7.57 -9.99 12.35
C SER A 45 -7.33 -11.25 13.17
N ASN A 46 -8.21 -12.24 13.07
CA ASN A 46 -8.09 -13.50 13.81
C ASN A 46 -6.87 -14.29 13.33
N ASP A 47 -6.74 -14.48 12.02
CA ASP A 47 -5.63 -15.25 11.44
C ASP A 47 -4.29 -14.53 11.64
N ALA A 48 -4.28 -13.20 11.47
CA ALA A 48 -3.10 -12.40 11.75
C ALA A 48 -2.63 -12.53 13.20
N ARG A 49 -3.55 -12.49 14.17
CA ARG A 49 -3.23 -12.67 15.60
C ARG A 49 -2.73 -14.08 15.88
N GLN A 50 -3.36 -15.09 15.30
CA GLN A 50 -2.99 -16.49 15.47
C GLN A 50 -1.58 -16.76 14.93
N ILE A 51 -1.26 -16.28 13.73
CA ILE A 51 0.07 -16.43 13.13
C ILE A 51 1.15 -15.79 14.01
N VAL A 52 0.94 -14.54 14.44
CA VAL A 52 1.91 -13.85 15.31
C VAL A 52 2.11 -14.63 16.60
N LYS A 53 1.03 -15.08 17.24
CA LYS A 53 1.09 -15.89 18.47
C LYS A 53 1.90 -17.17 18.25
N SER A 54 1.62 -17.92 17.18
CA SER A 54 2.33 -19.16 16.87
C SER A 54 3.83 -18.95 16.66
N ILE A 55 4.22 -17.87 15.97
CA ILE A 55 5.63 -17.54 15.73
C ILE A 55 6.37 -17.25 17.04
N PHE A 56 5.74 -16.50 17.96
CA PHE A 56 6.35 -16.20 19.26
C PHE A 56 6.41 -17.41 20.19
N ILE A 57 5.45 -18.34 20.09
CA ILE A 57 5.51 -19.63 20.77
C ILE A 57 6.69 -20.46 20.22
N GLU A 58 6.80 -20.57 18.89
CA GLU A 58 7.90 -21.30 18.24
C GLU A 58 9.27 -20.71 18.61
N LEU A 59 9.38 -19.37 18.62
CA LEU A 59 10.57 -18.64 19.08
C LEU A 59 10.96 -19.06 20.50
N TRP A 60 10.00 -19.09 21.43
CA TRP A 60 10.27 -19.47 22.81
C TRP A 60 10.65 -20.96 22.91
N GLU A 61 9.87 -21.86 22.32
CA GLU A 61 10.10 -23.31 22.40
C GLU A 61 11.47 -23.72 21.85
N LYS A 62 11.86 -23.12 20.71
CA LYS A 62 13.10 -23.48 20.03
C LYS A 62 14.31 -22.69 20.53
N ARG A 63 14.17 -21.76 21.49
CA ARG A 63 15.23 -20.83 21.93
C ARG A 63 16.62 -21.46 22.17
N HIS A 64 16.68 -22.69 22.68
CA HIS A 64 17.96 -23.38 22.96
C HIS A 64 18.59 -24.09 21.75
N GLN A 65 17.92 -24.12 20.59
CA GLN A 65 18.36 -24.85 19.40
C GLN A 65 19.03 -23.93 18.37
N TRP A 66 19.17 -22.65 18.69
CA TRP A 66 19.48 -21.62 17.70
C TRP A 66 20.99 -21.40 17.60
N PRO A 67 21.54 -21.23 16.39
CA PRO A 67 22.98 -21.06 16.21
C PRO A 67 23.45 -19.71 16.76
N ALA A 68 24.73 -19.59 17.11
CA ALA A 68 25.31 -18.36 17.68
C ALA A 68 25.18 -17.11 16.76
N ASN A 69 25.07 -17.29 15.44
CA ASN A 69 24.92 -16.20 14.47
C ASN A 69 23.45 -15.95 14.09
N PHE A 70 22.52 -16.31 14.98
CA PHE A 70 21.12 -16.29 14.65
C PHE A 70 20.57 -14.86 14.57
N SER A 71 19.87 -14.55 13.48
CA SER A 71 19.22 -13.26 13.26
C SER A 71 17.71 -13.36 13.53
N VAL A 72 17.28 -12.82 14.66
CA VAL A 72 15.85 -12.87 15.08
C VAL A 72 14.93 -12.15 14.12
N SER A 73 15.34 -10.99 13.62
CA SER A 73 14.56 -10.25 12.63
C SER A 73 14.35 -11.09 11.37
N GLN A 74 15.43 -11.64 10.80
CA GLN A 74 15.35 -12.46 9.60
C GLN A 74 14.46 -13.70 9.80
N HIS A 75 14.59 -14.38 10.94
CA HIS A 75 13.78 -15.54 11.24
C HIS A 75 12.30 -15.17 11.38
N LEU A 76 11.97 -14.15 12.18
CA LEU A 76 10.59 -13.71 12.39
C LEU A 76 9.91 -13.30 11.08
N TYR A 77 10.60 -12.54 10.22
CA TYR A 77 10.05 -12.16 8.92
C TYR A 77 9.94 -13.33 7.94
N THR A 78 10.87 -14.29 7.98
CA THR A 78 10.77 -15.51 7.18
C THR A 78 9.59 -16.37 7.64
N SER A 79 9.46 -16.56 8.96
CA SER A 79 8.40 -17.36 9.57
C SER A 79 7.02 -16.75 9.31
N VAL A 80 6.85 -15.43 9.48
CA VAL A 80 5.55 -14.78 9.20
C VAL A 80 5.16 -14.89 7.73
N ARG A 81 6.13 -14.72 6.81
CA ARG A 81 5.86 -14.85 5.39
C ARG A 81 5.42 -16.27 5.05
N ARG A 82 6.13 -17.28 5.57
CA ARG A 82 5.77 -18.69 5.39
C ARG A 82 4.38 -19.00 5.94
N SER A 83 4.08 -18.61 7.17
CA SER A 83 2.77 -18.85 7.80
C SER A 83 1.62 -18.13 7.10
N VAL A 84 1.86 -16.92 6.55
CA VAL A 84 0.85 -16.22 5.75
C VAL A 84 0.58 -16.96 4.45
N VAL A 85 1.62 -17.46 3.76
CA VAL A 85 1.46 -18.26 2.53
C VAL A 85 0.71 -19.56 2.83
N GLU A 86 1.07 -20.26 3.89
CA GLU A 86 0.39 -21.49 4.31
C GLU A 86 -1.09 -21.24 4.56
N CYS A 87 -1.42 -20.22 5.35
CA CYS A 87 -2.80 -19.86 5.65
C CYS A 87 -3.58 -19.46 4.38
N LEU A 88 -2.95 -18.80 3.41
CA LEU A 88 -3.58 -18.49 2.13
C LEU A 88 -3.83 -19.77 1.31
N ASN A 89 -2.88 -20.70 1.27
CA ASN A 89 -3.03 -21.96 0.55
C ASN A 89 -4.13 -22.82 1.16
N GLU A 90 -4.14 -22.99 2.49
CA GLU A 90 -5.20 -23.72 3.20
C GLU A 90 -6.58 -23.13 2.90
N LYS A 91 -6.67 -21.79 2.85
CA LYS A 91 -7.90 -21.10 2.51
C LYS A 91 -8.32 -21.28 1.06
N LEU A 92 -7.37 -21.36 0.13
CA LEU A 92 -7.62 -21.69 -1.27
C LEU A 92 -8.06 -23.15 -1.46
N GLU A 93 -7.59 -24.07 -0.61
CA GLU A 93 -7.91 -25.50 -0.67
C GLU A 93 -9.26 -25.84 -0.01
N ASN A 94 -9.67 -25.12 1.04
CA ASN A 94 -10.80 -25.51 1.89
C ASN A 94 -12.17 -24.92 1.50
N ASP A 95 -12.24 -23.81 0.76
CA ASP A 95 -13.52 -23.27 0.29
C ASP A 95 -13.33 -22.22 -0.80
N ASP A 96 -14.34 -22.13 -1.66
CA ASP A 96 -14.67 -21.17 -2.73
C ASP A 96 -14.01 -19.77 -2.71
N TYR A 97 -12.68 -19.70 -2.68
CA TYR A 97 -11.92 -18.45 -2.88
C TYR A 97 -12.09 -17.93 -4.31
N THR A 98 -12.61 -18.77 -5.21
CA THR A 98 -13.16 -18.37 -6.50
C THR A 98 -14.15 -17.23 -6.34
N GLU A 99 -15.08 -17.26 -5.38
CA GLU A 99 -16.11 -16.22 -5.26
C GLU A 99 -15.54 -14.90 -4.71
N LEU A 100 -14.58 -14.94 -3.78
CA LEU A 100 -13.93 -13.73 -3.25
C LEU A 100 -12.94 -13.12 -4.26
N VAL A 101 -12.20 -13.96 -4.98
CA VAL A 101 -11.31 -13.56 -6.07
C VAL A 101 -12.12 -13.07 -7.27
N GLU A 102 -13.21 -13.74 -7.65
CA GLU A 102 -14.15 -13.26 -8.67
C GLU A 102 -14.78 -11.95 -8.25
N LYS A 103 -15.20 -11.77 -7.00
CA LYS A 103 -15.78 -10.49 -6.58
C LYS A 103 -14.76 -9.33 -6.66
N GLN A 104 -13.48 -9.60 -6.38
CA GLN A 104 -12.41 -8.59 -6.45
C GLN A 104 -11.80 -8.42 -7.85
N ILE A 105 -11.85 -9.43 -8.71
CA ILE A 105 -11.32 -9.40 -10.09
C ILE A 105 -12.44 -9.01 -11.07
N THR A 106 -13.63 -9.62 -11.00
CA THR A 106 -14.74 -9.42 -11.93
C THR A 106 -15.33 -8.00 -11.87
N GLU A 107 -15.29 -7.30 -10.73
CA GLU A 107 -15.63 -5.86 -10.69
C GLU A 107 -14.72 -5.01 -11.60
N GLY A 108 -13.49 -5.47 -11.89
CA GLY A 108 -12.56 -4.85 -12.85
C GLY A 108 -12.60 -5.44 -14.28
N PHE A 109 -13.25 -6.59 -14.47
CA PHE A 109 -13.32 -7.32 -15.75
C PHE A 109 -14.76 -7.48 -16.27
N SER A 110 -15.71 -6.64 -15.84
CA SER A 110 -17.02 -6.52 -16.48
C SER A 110 -16.84 -6.32 -17.99
N ALA A 111 -17.64 -7.00 -18.81
CA ALA A 111 -17.66 -6.80 -20.26
C ALA A 111 -17.90 -5.33 -20.64
N GLU A 112 -18.62 -4.57 -19.80
CA GLU A 112 -18.82 -3.13 -19.95
C GLU A 112 -17.55 -2.35 -19.64
N ALA A 113 -16.82 -2.70 -18.56
CA ALA A 113 -15.53 -2.09 -18.21
C ALA A 113 -14.44 -2.37 -19.26
N LEU A 114 -14.44 -3.57 -19.84
CA LEU A 114 -13.54 -3.96 -20.94
C LEU A 114 -13.93 -3.29 -22.27
N GLN A 115 -15.23 -3.06 -22.52
CA GLN A 115 -15.66 -2.23 -23.66
C GLN A 115 -15.27 -0.76 -23.49
N ASP A 116 -15.32 -0.23 -22.27
CA ASP A 116 -14.92 1.15 -21.98
C ASP A 116 -13.40 1.33 -22.08
N ALA A 117 -12.62 0.35 -21.64
CA ALA A 117 -11.16 0.30 -21.81
C ALA A 117 -10.70 -0.01 -23.26
N ARG A 118 -11.57 -0.64 -24.08
CA ARG A 118 -11.33 -0.94 -25.49
C ARG A 118 -11.68 0.23 -26.42
N LYS A 119 -12.33 1.29 -25.92
CA LYS A 119 -12.32 2.56 -26.66
C LYS A 119 -10.86 2.96 -26.80
N PRO A 120 -10.32 3.12 -28.02
CA PRO A 120 -8.95 3.59 -28.16
C PRO A 120 -8.84 4.87 -27.36
N VAL A 121 -7.69 5.11 -26.72
CA VAL A 121 -7.32 6.43 -26.21
C VAL A 121 -7.38 7.35 -27.44
N GLN A 122 -8.56 7.90 -27.70
CA GLN A 122 -8.77 8.91 -28.70
C GLN A 122 -7.88 10.03 -28.23
N GLN A 123 -6.81 10.19 -29.00
CA GLN A 123 -5.78 11.21 -28.95
C GLN A 123 -5.99 12.22 -27.83
N ARG A 124 -4.93 12.44 -27.05
CA ARG A 124 -4.60 13.82 -26.66
C ARG A 124 -4.73 14.67 -27.93
N GLN A 125 -5.91 15.22 -28.18
CA GLN A 125 -6.04 16.48 -28.87
C GLN A 125 -5.20 17.37 -27.98
N SER A 126 -4.03 17.70 -28.51
CA SER A 126 -3.18 18.77 -28.02
C SER A 126 -4.07 19.79 -27.33
N ALA A 127 -3.84 20.02 -26.04
CA ALA A 127 -4.37 21.19 -25.35
C ALA A 127 -4.32 22.35 -26.35
N PRO A 128 -5.43 23.06 -26.60
CA PRO A 128 -5.50 23.97 -27.72
C PRO A 128 -4.29 24.89 -27.65
N THR A 129 -3.39 24.77 -28.62
CA THR A 129 -2.23 25.64 -28.71
C THR A 129 -2.79 27.06 -28.72
N ALA A 130 -2.18 27.96 -27.96
CA ALA A 130 -2.66 29.34 -27.79
C ALA A 130 -2.95 30.07 -29.13
N SER A 131 -2.41 29.59 -30.24
CA SER A 131 -2.70 30.05 -31.61
C SER A 131 -4.11 29.72 -32.12
N GLU A 132 -4.77 28.65 -31.65
CA GLU A 132 -6.10 28.21 -32.14
C GLU A 132 -7.23 29.02 -31.51
N LEU A 133 -7.08 29.39 -30.22
CA LEU A 133 -8.07 30.18 -29.49
C LEU A 133 -8.13 31.65 -29.94
N ILE A 134 -7.02 32.20 -30.45
CA ILE A 134 -6.97 33.57 -31.01
C ILE A 134 -7.75 33.66 -32.33
N ARG A 135 -7.86 32.56 -33.09
CA ARG A 135 -8.61 32.51 -34.35
C ARG A 135 -10.13 32.47 -34.16
N GLN A 136 -10.62 31.82 -33.11
CA GLN A 136 -12.07 31.69 -32.88
C GLN A 136 -12.71 32.96 -32.29
N HIS A 137 -11.93 33.88 -31.70
CA HIS A 137 -12.44 35.12 -31.12
C HIS A 137 -12.16 36.40 -31.95
N THR A 138 -11.59 36.28 -33.15
CA THR A 138 -11.29 37.45 -34.03
C THR A 138 -12.24 37.60 -35.22
N ILE A 139 -13.25 36.73 -35.36
CA ILE A 139 -14.28 36.85 -36.41
C ILE A 139 -15.67 37.09 -35.77
N SER A 140 -15.75 38.14 -34.96
CA SER A 140 -16.94 38.97 -34.90
C SER A 140 -16.55 40.39 -34.51
N ARG A 141 -16.38 41.17 -35.58
CA ARG A 141 -16.48 42.63 -35.67
C ARG A 141 -15.23 43.46 -35.33
N GLU A 142 -14.67 43.97 -36.43
CA GLU A 142 -13.85 45.18 -36.60
C GLU A 142 -12.36 45.13 -36.17
N GLU A 143 -11.50 45.25 -37.18
CA GLU A 143 -10.08 45.64 -37.08
C GLU A 143 -9.90 47.06 -36.44
N PRO A 144 -8.65 47.55 -36.17
CA PRO A 144 -7.55 46.95 -35.45
C PRO A 144 -6.94 47.98 -34.44
N LYS A 145 -5.85 47.56 -33.78
CA LYS A 145 -4.77 48.37 -33.17
C LYS A 145 -4.70 48.33 -31.65
N ASN A 146 -3.65 47.63 -31.23
CA ASN A 146 -2.81 47.93 -30.07
C ASN A 146 -3.55 48.07 -28.75
N HIS A 147 -3.69 47.00 -27.98
CA HIS A 147 -3.44 47.10 -26.53
C HIS A 147 -3.08 45.75 -25.91
N ALA A 148 -2.07 45.81 -25.04
CA ALA A 148 -1.58 44.73 -24.21
C ALA A 148 -2.70 44.12 -23.37
N LEU A 149 -2.56 42.82 -23.07
CA LEU A 149 -3.45 42.04 -22.19
C LEU A 149 -3.86 42.85 -20.95
N ASN A 150 -5.13 43.27 -20.88
CA ASN A 150 -5.68 43.98 -19.73
C ASN A 150 -6.14 42.98 -18.65
N MET A 151 -6.12 43.39 -17.38
CA MET A 151 -6.47 42.58 -16.21
C MET A 151 -7.87 41.94 -16.25
N ALA A 152 -8.80 42.52 -17.02
CA ALA A 152 -10.13 41.97 -17.24
C ALA A 152 -10.08 40.59 -17.94
N SER A 153 -9.13 40.40 -18.86
CA SER A 153 -8.94 39.16 -19.60
C SER A 153 -8.33 38.05 -18.73
N MET A 154 -7.45 38.40 -17.79
CA MET A 154 -6.90 37.44 -16.82
C MET A 154 -7.92 37.03 -15.74
N LYS A 155 -8.78 37.96 -15.31
CA LYS A 155 -9.80 37.70 -14.28
C LYS A 155 -10.87 36.70 -14.77
N TRP A 156 -11.26 36.79 -16.03
CA TRP A 156 -12.20 35.85 -16.66
C TRP A 156 -11.60 34.44 -16.77
N LEU A 157 -10.31 34.33 -17.15
CA LEU A 157 -9.61 33.05 -17.25
C LEU A 157 -9.50 32.32 -15.90
N LEU A 158 -9.21 33.05 -14.82
CA LEU A 158 -9.14 32.46 -13.47
C LEU A 158 -10.51 31.94 -12.99
N GLN A 159 -11.58 32.66 -13.33
CA GLN A 159 -12.94 32.29 -12.94
C GLN A 159 -13.45 31.05 -13.69
N MET A 160 -12.98 30.84 -14.91
CA MET A 160 -13.30 29.64 -15.71
C MET A 160 -12.56 28.39 -15.22
N VAL A 161 -11.34 28.53 -14.71
CA VAL A 161 -10.54 27.40 -14.18
C VAL A 161 -11.05 26.94 -12.81
N ALA A 162 -11.51 27.87 -11.95
CA ALA A 162 -12.04 27.54 -10.64
C ALA A 162 -13.36 26.76 -10.68
N ALA A 163 -14.20 26.97 -11.70
CA ALA A 163 -15.52 26.34 -11.83
C ALA A 163 -15.48 24.87 -12.31
N LYS A 164 -14.29 24.29 -12.51
CA LYS A 164 -14.10 22.91 -13.01
C LYS A 164 -13.45 21.98 -11.97
N LEU A 165 -13.38 22.41 -10.71
CA LEU A 165 -12.68 21.74 -9.60
C LEU A 165 -13.56 21.46 -8.36
N ASP A 166 -14.88 21.64 -8.45
CA ASP A 166 -15.92 21.04 -7.57
C ASP A 166 -16.84 20.17 -8.44
#